data_AF-A0A7I4XX24-F1
#
_entry.id   AF-A0A7I4XX24-F1
#
_cell.length_a   1.000
_cell.length_b   1.000
_cell.length_c   1.000
_cell.angle_alpha   90.00
_cell.angle_beta   90.00
_cell.angle_gamma   90.00
#
_symmetry.space_group_name_H-M   'P 1'
#
loop_
_entity.id
_entity.type
_entity.pdbx_description
1 polymer ?
#
loop_
_entity_poly.entity_id
_entity_poly.type
_entity_poly.pdbx_seq_one_letter_code
_entity_poly.pdbx_strand_id
1 'polypeptide(L)'
;MALIEECLNCNIFQLSGQHFSQKRGLAMGQRLAPVLAICFMSRVERPVLERLPIMYCRYIDDCCVFKPTQQEMDVLFDILNRQSQHITFTREVPPEGWLPYLSMQIKISY
;
A
#
# COMPACT_ATOMS: atom_id res chain seq x y z
N MET A 1 -1.50 25.65 1.74
CA MET A 1 -1.71 24.49 0.86
C MET A 1 -1.53 24.79 -0.63
N ALA A 2 -1.62 26.06 -1.09
CA ALA A 2 -1.53 26.42 -2.51
C ALA A 2 -0.33 25.83 -3.28
N LEU A 3 0.88 25.81 -2.69
CA LEU A 3 2.05 25.23 -3.36
C LEU A 3 1.95 23.70 -3.56
N ILE A 4 1.35 22.98 -2.60
CA ILE A 4 1.16 21.53 -2.71
C ILE A 4 0.15 21.24 -3.82
N GLU A 5 -0.94 22.00 -3.86
CA GLU A 5 -1.96 21.90 -4.90
C GLU A 5 -1.37 22.16 -6.29
N GLU A 6 -0.57 23.21 -6.44
CA GLU A 6 0.09 23.52 -7.71
C GLU A 6 1.07 22.42 -8.13
N CYS A 7 1.88 21.91 -7.19
CA CYS A 7 2.73 20.75 -7.48
C CYS A 7 1.90 19.56 -7.96
N LEU A 8 0.78 19.25 -7.30
CA LEU A 8 -0.10 18.12 -7.64
C LEU A 8 -0.81 18.27 -8.99
N ASN A 9 -0.99 19.50 -9.47
CA ASN A 9 -1.53 19.78 -10.80
C ASN A 9 -0.52 19.50 -11.92
N CYS A 10 0.78 19.39 -11.62
CA CYS A 10 1.82 18.98 -12.57
C CYS A 10 1.78 17.47 -12.85
N ASN A 11 0.74 17.01 -13.56
CA ASN A 11 0.44 15.59 -13.78
C ASN A 11 0.36 15.17 -15.26
N ILE A 12 0.94 15.99 -16.15
CA ILE A 12 0.98 15.75 -17.59
C ILE A 12 2.27 14.99 -17.93
N PHE A 13 2.15 13.93 -18.72
CA PHE A 13 3.29 13.17 -19.23
C PHE A 13 3.10 12.84 -20.72
N GLN A 14 4.21 12.53 -21.40
CA GLN A 14 4.20 12.15 -22.81
C GLN A 14 4.52 10.66 -22.96
N LEU A 15 3.72 9.97 -23.78
CA LEU A 15 3.94 8.57 -24.16
C LEU A 15 3.71 8.42 -25.67
N SER A 16 4.67 7.85 -26.39
CA SER A 16 4.58 7.63 -27.85
C SER A 16 4.21 8.89 -28.64
N GLY A 17 4.74 10.05 -28.24
CA GLY A 17 4.48 11.34 -28.87
C GLY A 17 3.18 12.03 -28.43
N GLN A 18 2.29 11.34 -27.70
CA GLN A 18 1.00 11.87 -27.26
C GLN A 18 1.05 12.33 -25.79
N HIS A 19 0.31 13.39 -25.47
CA HIS A 19 0.22 13.94 -24.11
C HIS A 19 -0.98 13.35 -23.36
N PHE A 20 -0.74 12.98 -22.11
CA PHE A 20 -1.74 12.43 -21.20
C PHE A 20 -1.70 13.19 -19.88
N SER A 21 -2.83 13.28 -19.19
CA SER A 21 -2.94 13.84 -17.84
C SER A 21 -3.49 12.79 -16.90
N GLN A 22 -2.78 12.53 -15.80
CA GLN A 22 -3.23 11.59 -14.79
C GLN A 22 -4.43 12.15 -14.03
N LYS A 23 -5.60 11.53 -14.19
CA LYS A 23 -6.85 12.01 -13.58
C LYS A 23 -6.98 11.65 -12.09
N ARG A 24 -6.26 10.64 -11.64
CA ARG A 24 -6.40 10.10 -10.28
C ARG A 24 -5.09 9.51 -9.78
N GLY A 25 -4.86 9.66 -8.48
CA GLY A 25 -3.65 9.19 -7.81
C GLY A 25 -2.56 10.25 -7.85
N LEU A 26 -1.35 9.84 -7.49
CA LEU A 26 -0.18 10.70 -7.47
C LEU A 26 0.72 10.34 -8.65
N ALA A 27 1.28 11.35 -9.31
CA ALA A 27 2.19 11.14 -10.43
C ALA A 27 3.51 10.52 -9.93
N MET A 28 3.89 9.38 -10.50
CA MET A 28 5.19 8.77 -10.22
C MET A 28 6.32 9.73 -10.64
N GLY A 29 7.38 9.80 -9.85
CA GLY A 29 8.49 10.73 -10.05
C GLY A 29 8.30 12.12 -9.44
N GLN A 30 7.09 12.46 -8.98
CA GLN A 30 6.87 13.68 -8.21
C GLN A 30 7.45 13.54 -6.79
N ARG A 31 8.24 14.53 -6.35
CA ARG A 31 8.94 14.48 -5.06
C ARG A 31 8.01 14.41 -3.84
N LEU A 32 6.80 14.95 -3.96
CA LEU A 32 5.78 14.92 -2.90
C LEU A 32 4.98 13.61 -2.89
N ALA A 33 4.96 12.87 -3.99
CA ALA A 33 4.11 11.69 -4.13
C ALA A 33 4.39 10.61 -3.05
N PRO A 34 5.64 10.25 -2.72
CA PRO A 34 5.90 9.24 -1.70
C PRO A 34 5.35 9.62 -0.31
N VAL A 35 5.56 10.87 0.11
CA VAL A 35 5.08 11.35 1.43
C VAL A 35 3.57 11.37 1.47
N LEU A 36 2.92 11.88 0.42
CA LEU A 36 1.46 11.92 0.34
C LEU A 36 0.85 10.51 0.26
N ALA A 37 1.49 9.58 -0.45
CA ALA A 37 1.09 8.18 -0.49
C ALA A 37 1.20 7.53 0.90
N ILE A 38 2.29 7.79 1.63
CA ILE A 38 2.46 7.31 3.01
C ILE A 38 1.36 7.87 3.92
N CYS A 39 1.05 9.18 3.85
CA CYS A 39 -0.03 9.78 4.63
C CYS A 39 -1.40 9.17 4.30
N PHE A 40 -1.68 8.94 3.02
CA PHE A 40 -2.91 8.29 2.58
C PHE A 40 -2.99 6.85 3.12
N MET A 41 -1.92 6.07 2.96
CA MET A 41 -1.86 4.69 3.43
C MET A 41 -1.92 4.58 4.95
N SER A 42 -1.38 5.56 5.70
CA SER A 42 -1.52 5.62 7.15
C SER A 42 -2.98 5.68 7.63
N ARG A 43 -3.84 6.37 6.86
CA ARG A 43 -5.29 6.36 7.13
C ARG A 43 -5.93 5.01 6.78
N VAL A 44 -5.53 4.41 5.67
CA VAL A 44 -6.04 3.11 5.20
C VAL A 44 -5.65 1.99 6.18
N GLU A 45 -4.43 1.98 6.70
CA GLU A 45 -3.94 0.90 7.56
C GLU A 45 -4.36 1.03 9.03
N ARG A 46 -4.83 2.21 9.46
CA ARG A 46 -5.19 2.49 10.86
C ARG A 46 -6.11 1.44 11.49
N PRO A 47 -7.23 1.01 10.88
CA PRO A 47 -8.12 0.02 11.49
C PRO A 47 -7.48 -1.37 11.66
N VAL A 48 -6.47 -1.69 10.85
CA VAL A 48 -5.67 -2.92 11.02
C VAL A 48 -4.68 -2.75 12.16
N LEU A 49 -3.99 -1.62 12.25
CA LEU A 49 -3.05 -1.34 13.34
C LEU A 49 -3.72 -1.32 14.72
N GLU A 50 -4.94 -0.80 14.81
CA GLU A 50 -5.76 -0.80 16.04
C GLU A 50 -6.10 -2.22 16.53
N ARG A 51 -6.04 -3.22 15.65
CA ARG A 51 -6.25 -4.64 15.99
C ARG A 51 -4.98 -5.35 16.44
N LEU A 52 -3.87 -4.62 16.57
CA LEU A 52 -2.60 -5.10 17.11
C LEU A 52 -2.15 -6.41 16.45
N PRO A 53 -1.82 -6.38 15.14
CA PRO A 53 -1.11 -7.50 14.52
C PRO A 53 0.23 -7.72 15.24
N ILE A 54 0.72 -8.96 15.23
CA ILE A 54 2.04 -9.29 15.81
C ILE A 54 3.11 -8.44 15.14
N MET A 55 2.97 -8.29 13.81
CA MET A 55 3.85 -7.49 12.99
C MET A 55 3.03 -6.87 11.86
N TYR A 56 3.33 -5.61 11.58
CA TYR A 56 2.89 -4.90 10.39
C TYR A 56 4.07 -4.08 9.87
N CYS A 57 4.65 -4.51 8.77
CA CYS A 57 5.72 -3.81 8.07
C CYS A 57 5.22 -3.42 6.68
N ARG A 58 5.41 -2.15 6.28
CA ARG A 58 5.05 -1.69 4.93
C ARG A 58 6.21 -0.92 4.33
N TYR A 59 6.50 -1.22 3.07
CA TYR A 59 7.42 -0.48 2.23
C TYR A 59 6.69 -0.06 0.96
N ILE A 60 6.31 1.22 0.91
CA ILE A 60 5.48 1.79 -0.15
C ILE A 60 4.20 0.98 -0.36
N ASP A 61 4.17 0.13 -1.38
CA ASP A 61 3.06 -0.71 -1.84
C ASP A 61 3.10 -2.14 -1.28
N ASP A 62 4.27 -2.65 -0.90
CA ASP A 62 4.41 -3.97 -0.29
C ASP A 62 4.18 -3.91 1.22
N CYS A 63 3.39 -4.85 1.74
CA CYS A 63 3.21 -5.02 3.18
C CYS A 63 3.33 -6.46 3.64
N CYS A 64 3.87 -6.64 4.84
CA CYS A 64 4.05 -7.90 5.51
C CYS A 64 3.32 -7.84 6.86
N VAL A 65 2.30 -8.67 7.02
CA VAL A 65 1.37 -8.62 8.15
C VAL A 65 1.23 -10.01 8.76
N PHE A 66 1.28 -10.08 10.09
CA PHE A 66 1.19 -11.34 10.83
C PHE A 66 0.15 -11.30 11.95
N LYS A 67 -0.65 -12.36 12.00
CA LYS A 67 -1.53 -12.73 13.12
C LYS A 67 -1.38 -14.24 13.39
N PRO A 68 -1.67 -14.70 14.63
CA PRO A 68 -1.56 -16.11 14.99
C PRO A 68 -2.42 -17.05 14.13
N THR A 69 -3.61 -16.59 13.72
CA THR A 69 -4.57 -17.45 13.02
C THR A 69 -4.90 -16.95 11.60
N GLN A 70 -5.21 -17.90 10.71
CA GLN A 70 -5.69 -17.59 9.36
C GLN A 70 -7.00 -16.79 9.41
N GLN A 71 -7.88 -17.09 10.36
CA GLN A 71 -9.15 -16.37 10.53
C GLN A 71 -8.92 -14.89 10.85
N GLU A 72 -7.99 -14.57 11.76
CA GLU A 72 -7.65 -13.16 12.03
C GLU A 72 -7.05 -12.49 10.79
N MET A 73 -6.19 -13.19 10.06
CA MET A 73 -5.63 -12.69 8.79
C MET A 73 -6.71 -12.41 7.74
N ASP A 74 -7.71 -13.29 7.61
CA ASP A 74 -8.85 -13.09 6.72
C ASP A 74 -9.64 -11.83 7.10
N VAL A 75 -9.89 -11.61 8.39
CA VAL A 75 -10.59 -10.42 8.86
C VAL A 75 -9.76 -9.15 8.62
N LEU A 76 -8.45 -9.17 8.83
CA LEU A 76 -7.59 -8.02 8.51
C LEU A 76 -7.60 -7.71 7.02
N PHE A 77 -7.51 -8.73 6.17
CA PHE A 77 -7.55 -8.59 4.72
C PHE A 77 -8.87 -7.99 4.22
N ASP A 78 -9.99 -8.44 4.78
CA ASP A 78 -11.32 -7.89 4.52
C ASP A 78 -11.42 -6.42 4.91
N ILE A 79 -10.85 -6.04 6.06
CA ILE A 79 -10.87 -4.66 6.54
C ILE A 79 -10.09 -3.75 5.62
N LEU A 80 -8.88 -4.14 5.21
CA LEU A 80 -8.03 -3.36 4.30
C LEU A 80 -8.76 -3.05 2.98
N ASN A 81 -9.39 -4.07 2.39
CA ASN A 81 -10.11 -3.93 1.12
C ASN A 81 -11.41 -3.12 1.23
N ARG A 82 -11.92 -2.85 2.45
CA ARG A 82 -13.10 -1.99 2.66
C ARG A 82 -12.76 -0.51 2.87
N GLN A 83 -11.49 -0.16 3.06
CA GLN A 83 -11.10 1.22 3.40
C GLN A 83 -11.14 2.19 2.24
N SER A 84 -10.99 1.69 1.01
CA SER A 84 -10.89 2.51 -0.18
C SER A 84 -11.48 1.79 -1.38
N GLN A 85 -12.41 2.43 -2.08
CA GLN A 85 -12.91 1.94 -3.36
C GLN A 85 -11.87 2.03 -4.51
N HIS A 86 -10.67 2.53 -4.23
CA HIS A 86 -9.63 2.81 -5.23
C HIS A 86 -8.31 2.09 -4.96
N ILE A 87 -8.21 1.34 -3.87
CA ILE A 87 -7.08 0.47 -3.58
C ILE A 87 -7.66 -0.91 -3.30
N THR A 88 -7.15 -1.90 -4.01
CA THR A 88 -7.46 -3.30 -3.78
C THR A 88 -6.17 -3.98 -3.31
N PHE A 89 -6.21 -4.53 -2.11
CA PHE A 89 -5.11 -5.31 -1.56
C PHE A 89 -5.18 -6.73 -2.08
N THR A 90 -4.04 -7.24 -2.53
CA THR A 90 -3.82 -8.64 -2.84
C THR A 90 -3.02 -9.28 -1.72
N ARG A 91 -3.15 -10.60 -1.55
CA ARG A 91 -2.36 -11.35 -0.57
C ARG A 91 -1.77 -12.58 -1.22
N GLU A 92 -0.57 -12.92 -0.79
CA GLU A 92 0.09 -14.18 -1.13
C GLU A 92 -0.08 -15.15 0.04
N VAL A 93 -0.25 -16.44 -0.28
CA VAL A 93 -0.26 -17.51 0.73
C VAL A 93 1.11 -18.17 0.67
N PRO A 94 1.90 -18.14 1.76
CA PRO A 94 3.27 -18.62 1.74
C PRO A 94 3.33 -20.14 1.51
N PRO A 95 3.96 -20.63 0.43
CA PRO A 95 4.21 -22.06 0.26
C PRO A 95 5.25 -22.53 1.29
N GLU A 96 4.95 -23.62 2.00
CA GLU A 96 5.87 -24.23 2.98
C GLU A 96 6.36 -23.26 4.09
N GLY A 97 5.59 -22.20 4.37
CA GLY A 97 5.92 -21.21 5.40
C GLY A 97 6.95 -20.16 4.99
N TRP A 98 7.30 -20.06 3.71
CA TRP A 98 8.18 -19.01 3.18
C TRP A 98 7.38 -17.90 2.51
N LEU A 99 7.60 -16.66 2.93
CA LEU A 99 6.95 -15.48 2.37
C LEU A 99 8.01 -14.56 1.72
N PRO A 100 7.91 -14.26 0.41
CA PRO A 100 8.77 -13.27 -0.22
C PRO A 100 8.41 -11.86 0.26
N TYR A 101 9.42 -11.04 0.57
CA TYR A 101 9.25 -9.63 0.94
C TYR A 101 10.52 -8.82 0.64
N LEU A 102 10.42 -7.79 -0.21
CA LEU A 102 11.51 -6.84 -0.53
C LEU A 102 12.86 -7.50 -0.88
N SER A 103 12.84 -8.47 -1.79
CA SER A 103 14.01 -9.28 -2.19
C SER A 103 14.57 -10.22 -1.11
N MET A 104 13.83 -10.45 -0.04
CA MET A 104 14.16 -11.40 1.02
C MET A 104 13.09 -12.50 1.13
N GLN A 105 13.44 -13.59 1.80
CA GLN A 105 12.53 -14.68 2.14
C GLN A 105 12.36 -14.73 3.65
N ILE A 106 11.12 -14.62 4.13
CA ILE A 106 10.78 -14.67 5.54
C ILE A 106 10.28 -16.08 5.86
N LYS A 107 10.97 -16.79 6.76
CA LYS A 107 10.51 -18.09 7.27
C LYS A 107 9.57 -17.90 8.45
N ILE A 108 8.40 -18.49 8.39
CA ILE A 108 7.45 -18.56 9.48
C ILE A 108 7.67 -19.89 10.20
N SER A 109 8.20 -19.83 11.43
CA SER A 109 8.33 -21.00 12.31
C SER A 109 7.28 -20.92 13.41
N TYR A 110 6.42 -21.93 13.49
CA TYR A 110 5.46 -22.13 14.57
C TYR A 110 6.10 -22.84 15.76
#